data_AF-A0A398AVL4-F1
#
_entry.id   AF-A0A398AVL4-F1
#
_cell.length_a   1.000
_cell.length_b   1.000
_cell.length_c   1.000
_cell.angle_alpha   90.00
_cell.angle_beta   90.00
_cell.angle_gamma   90.00
#
_symmetry.space_group_name_H-M   'P 1'
#
loop_
_entity.id
_entity.type
_entity.pdbx_description
1 polymer ?
#
loop_
_entity_poly.entity_id
_entity_poly.type
_entity_poly.pdbx_seq_one_letter_code
_entity_poly.pdbx_strand_id
1 'polypeptide(L)'
;MTGVFVREMTLNFGKLDKFEGVDFRRLQKKMHFLLTNLNVVYVLSLHMPNVLKDAENEYLDETRRQLKWENNDYVCRGHIPNGISDPLFDVYHNVKYAKDLWDAL
;
A
#
# COMPACT_ATOMS: atom_id res chain seq x y z
N MET A 1 -14.14 -18.10 -3.12
CA MET A 1 -14.79 -17.10 -3.99
C MET A 1 -14.11 -15.73 -3.92
N THR A 2 -13.72 -15.24 -2.73
CA THR A 2 -13.01 -13.95 -2.55
C THR A 2 -11.64 -13.86 -3.23
N GLY A 3 -10.84 -14.94 -3.20
CA GLY A 3 -9.50 -14.93 -3.81
C GLY A 3 -9.46 -14.83 -5.35
N VAL A 4 -10.53 -15.26 -6.02
CA VAL A 4 -10.64 -15.17 -7.50
C VAL A 4 -10.97 -13.74 -7.91
N PHE A 5 -11.89 -13.08 -7.18
CA PHE A 5 -12.28 -11.70 -7.43
C PHE A 5 -11.13 -10.70 -7.17
N VAL A 6 -10.35 -10.91 -6.11
CA VAL A 6 -9.15 -10.11 -5.82
C VAL A 6 -8.11 -10.27 -6.93
N ARG A 7 -7.86 -11.51 -7.40
CA ARG A 7 -6.94 -11.77 -8.52
C ARG A 7 -7.41 -11.10 -9.81
N GLU A 8 -8.69 -11.22 -10.12
CA GLU A 8 -9.28 -10.61 -11.31
C GLU A 8 -9.23 -9.07 -11.24
N MET A 9 -9.44 -8.49 -10.06
CA MET A 9 -9.19 -7.06 -9.83
C MET A 9 -7.73 -6.71 -10.14
N THR A 10 -6.76 -7.39 -9.52
CA THR A 10 -5.33 -7.10 -9.72
C THR A 10 -4.89 -7.22 -11.19
N LEU A 11 -5.47 -8.15 -11.95
CA LEU A 11 -5.18 -8.30 -13.38
C LEU A 11 -5.81 -7.20 -14.23
N ASN A 12 -7.01 -6.74 -13.87
CA ASN A 12 -7.67 -5.63 -14.55
C ASN A 12 -7.03 -4.27 -14.20
N PHE A 13 -6.35 -4.14 -13.06
CA PHE A 13 -5.56 -2.94 -12.72
C PHE A 13 -4.41 -2.71 -13.72
N GLY A 14 -3.74 -3.76 -14.20
CA GLY A 14 -2.70 -3.63 -15.24
C GLY A 14 -3.21 -3.21 -16.63
N LYS A 15 -4.53 -3.16 -16.84
CA LYS A 15 -5.18 -2.65 -18.07
C LYS A 15 -5.71 -1.23 -17.93
N LEU A 16 -5.55 -0.59 -16.76
CA LEU A 16 -5.90 0.81 -16.60
C LEU A 16 -4.83 1.63 -17.31
N ASP A 17 -5.22 2.34 -18.37
CA ASP A 17 -4.35 3.27 -19.07
C ASP A 17 -3.60 4.16 -18.07
N LYS A 18 -2.30 4.30 -18.30
CA LYS A 18 -1.38 5.08 -17.47
C LYS A 18 -1.86 6.54 -17.49
N PHE A 19 -2.31 7.04 -16.34
CA PHE A 19 -3.16 8.23 -16.29
C PHE A 19 -2.40 9.55 -16.04
N GLU A 20 -2.79 10.61 -16.74
CA GLU A 20 -2.32 11.99 -16.52
C GLU A 20 -3.44 12.88 -15.92
N GLY A 21 -3.18 13.49 -14.76
CA GLY A 21 -3.94 14.61 -14.19
C GLY A 21 -5.35 14.30 -13.67
N VAL A 22 -6.35 14.16 -14.55
CA VAL A 22 -7.79 14.09 -14.16
C VAL A 22 -8.18 12.70 -13.69
N ASP A 23 -7.60 11.68 -14.30
CA ASP A 23 -7.84 10.29 -13.95
C ASP A 23 -7.10 9.85 -12.68
N PHE A 24 -6.16 10.67 -12.20
CA PHE A 24 -5.41 10.41 -10.97
C PHE A 24 -6.33 10.31 -9.74
N ARG A 25 -7.34 11.17 -9.60
CA ARG A 25 -8.33 11.06 -8.51
C ARG A 25 -9.18 9.79 -8.59
N ARG A 26 -9.52 9.33 -9.81
CA ARG A 26 -10.24 8.06 -10.01
C ARG A 26 -9.35 6.88 -9.67
N LEU A 27 -8.09 6.93 -10.08
CA LEU A 27 -7.08 5.94 -9.76
C LEU A 27 -6.86 5.86 -8.25
N GLN A 28 -6.66 6.99 -7.57
CA GLN A 28 -6.49 7.05 -6.12
C GLN A 28 -7.67 6.40 -5.39
N LYS A 29 -8.92 6.68 -5.81
CA LYS A 29 -10.11 5.99 -5.26
C LYS A 29 -10.11 4.48 -5.51
N LYS A 30 -9.73 4.02 -6.71
CA LYS A 30 -9.64 2.58 -7.02
C LYS A 30 -8.55 1.89 -6.21
N MET A 31 -7.40 2.54 -6.04
CA MET A 31 -6.30 2.03 -5.23
C MET A 31 -6.67 1.97 -3.75
N HIS A 32 -7.27 3.02 -3.20
CA HIS A 32 -7.78 3.00 -1.84
C HIS A 32 -8.77 1.85 -1.63
N PHE A 33 -9.70 1.63 -2.57
CA PHE A 33 -10.65 0.51 -2.51
C PHE A 33 -9.97 -0.86 -2.57
N LEU A 34 -8.96 -1.04 -3.44
CA LEU A 34 -8.16 -2.27 -3.49
C LEU A 34 -7.47 -2.53 -2.14
N LEU A 35 -6.78 -1.52 -1.60
CA LEU A 35 -6.05 -1.64 -0.34
C LEU A 35 -6.99 -1.87 0.86
N THR A 36 -8.21 -1.33 0.82
CA THR A 36 -9.27 -1.64 1.80
C THR A 36 -9.67 -3.12 1.72
N ASN A 37 -9.91 -3.66 0.53
CA ASN A 37 -10.26 -5.08 0.38
C ASN A 37 -9.12 -6.02 0.80
N LEU A 38 -7.88 -5.58 0.66
CA LEU A 38 -6.69 -6.29 1.13
C LEU A 38 -6.43 -6.11 2.64
N ASN A 39 -7.23 -5.31 3.35
CA ASN A 39 -7.06 -4.97 4.77
C ASN A 39 -5.69 -4.33 5.11
N VAL A 40 -5.09 -3.60 4.17
CA VAL A 40 -3.79 -2.93 4.34
C VAL A 40 -3.87 -1.40 4.29
N VAL A 41 -5.05 -0.83 3.98
CA VAL A 41 -5.25 0.63 3.84
C VAL A 41 -4.81 1.44 5.05
N TYR A 42 -4.85 0.85 6.26
CA TYR A 42 -4.46 1.52 7.49
C TYR A 42 -2.99 1.98 7.49
N VAL A 43 -2.12 1.33 6.69
CA VAL A 43 -0.70 1.70 6.54
C VAL A 43 -0.55 3.10 5.95
N LEU A 44 -1.52 3.57 5.17
CA LEU A 44 -1.50 4.91 4.59
C LEU A 44 -1.74 6.01 5.63
N SER A 45 -2.40 5.70 6.74
CA SER A 45 -2.73 6.67 7.79
C SER A 45 -1.83 6.54 9.01
N LEU A 46 -1.52 5.32 9.44
CA LEU A 46 -0.82 5.03 10.68
C LEU A 46 0.68 4.81 10.46
N HIS A 47 1.49 5.43 11.32
CA HIS A 47 2.92 5.18 11.36
C HIS A 47 3.23 3.78 11.91
N MET A 48 4.42 3.28 11.57
CA MET A 48 4.96 2.05 12.11
C MET A 48 4.89 2.06 13.65
N PRO A 49 4.41 0.98 14.29
CA PRO A 49 4.42 0.87 15.75
C PRO A 49 5.85 0.97 16.29
N ASN A 50 6.07 1.78 17.32
CA ASN A 50 7.34 1.82 18.05
C ASN A 50 7.37 0.68 19.06
N VAL A 51 8.50 -0.04 19.13
CA VAL A 51 8.72 -1.09 20.13
C VAL A 51 9.22 -0.45 21.42
N LEU A 52 8.45 -0.56 22.50
CA LEU A 52 8.84 -0.26 23.87
C LEU A 52 9.49 -1.52 24.48
N LYS A 53 10.68 -1.37 25.04
CA LYS A 53 11.49 -2.51 25.53
C LYS A 53 11.17 -2.92 26.98
N ASP A 54 10.09 -2.39 27.55
CA ASP A 54 9.95 -2.32 29.01
C ASP A 54 9.32 -3.58 29.64
N ALA A 55 8.77 -4.50 28.82
CA ALA A 55 8.34 -5.84 29.27
C ALA A 55 8.54 -6.91 28.17
N GLU A 56 9.12 -8.06 28.50
CA GLU A 56 9.44 -9.13 27.53
C GLU A 56 8.22 -9.62 26.71
N ASN A 57 7.04 -9.72 27.34
CA ASN A 57 5.81 -10.10 26.64
C ASN A 57 5.28 -8.98 25.74
N GLU A 58 5.41 -7.72 26.14
CA GLU A 58 5.02 -6.57 25.32
C GLU A 58 5.95 -6.43 24.11
N TYR A 59 7.25 -6.65 24.32
CA TYR A 59 8.28 -6.64 23.27
C TYR A 59 7.99 -7.64 22.15
N LEU A 60 7.60 -8.88 22.47
CA LEU A 60 7.25 -9.90 21.47
C LEU A 60 6.00 -9.53 20.66
N ASP A 61 4.95 -9.05 21.34
CA ASP A 61 3.71 -8.65 20.68
C ASP A 61 3.90 -7.41 19.81
N GLU A 62 4.72 -6.45 20.24
CA GLU A 62 5.09 -5.27 19.45
C GLU A 62 5.95 -5.63 18.25
N THR A 63 6.94 -6.51 18.41
CA THR A 63 7.74 -7.02 17.29
C THR A 63 6.84 -7.70 16.25
N ARG A 64 5.85 -8.49 16.68
CA ARG A 64 4.88 -9.11 15.77
C ARG A 64 4.02 -8.08 15.05
N ARG A 65 3.58 -7.02 15.74
CA ARG A 65 2.82 -5.91 15.13
C ARG A 65 3.67 -5.15 14.12
N GLN A 66 4.94 -4.91 14.41
CA GLN A 66 5.88 -4.25 13.51
C GLN A 66 6.12 -5.06 12.24
N LEU A 67 6.46 -6.35 12.36
CA LEU A 67 6.64 -7.23 11.20
C LEU A 67 5.37 -7.30 10.33
N LYS A 68 4.19 -7.36 10.95
CA LYS A 68 2.92 -7.31 10.22
C LYS A 68 2.72 -5.99 9.49
N TRP A 69 3.06 -4.86 10.14
CA TRP A 69 3.00 -3.54 9.51
C TRP A 69 3.96 -3.44 8.32
N GLU A 70 5.20 -3.89 8.46
CA GLU A 70 6.22 -3.90 7.40
C GLU A 70 5.80 -4.74 6.19
N ASN A 71 5.23 -5.91 6.42
CA ASN A 71 4.68 -6.74 5.34
C ASN A 71 3.54 -6.04 4.61
N ASN A 72 2.64 -5.39 5.35
CA ASN A 72 1.52 -4.66 4.75
C ASN A 72 1.97 -3.40 4.01
N ASP A 73 3.01 -2.71 4.50
CA ASP A 73 3.67 -1.61 3.79
C ASP A 73 4.29 -2.07 2.47
N TYR A 74 4.98 -3.22 2.47
CA TYR A 74 5.51 -3.82 1.24
C TYR A 74 4.40 -4.12 0.22
N VAL A 75 3.27 -4.68 0.67
CA VAL A 75 2.10 -4.92 -0.19
C VAL A 75 1.57 -3.62 -0.79
N CYS A 76 1.42 -2.56 0.02
CA CYS A 76 0.99 -1.25 -0.46
C CYS A 76 1.98 -0.67 -1.49
N ARG A 77 3.29 -0.70 -1.21
CA ARG A 77 4.34 -0.24 -2.15
C ARG A 77 4.39 -1.05 -3.44
N GLY A 78 3.96 -2.31 -3.43
CA GLY A 78 3.82 -3.10 -4.65
C GLY A 78 2.59 -2.76 -5.49
N HIS A 79 1.49 -2.32 -4.87
CA HIS A 79 0.22 -2.06 -5.57
C HIS A 79 0.02 -0.62 -6.02
N ILE A 80 0.43 0.37 -5.21
CA ILE A 80 0.25 1.79 -5.54
C ILE A 80 0.90 2.15 -6.89
N PRO A 81 2.15 1.73 -7.19
CA PRO A 81 2.79 2.05 -8.46
C PRO A 81 2.20 1.32 -9.68
N ASN A 82 1.44 0.23 -9.50
CA ASN A 82 0.78 -0.44 -10.64
C ASN A 82 -0.34 0.39 -11.26
N GLY A 83 -0.72 1.50 -10.63
CA GLY A 83 -1.72 2.44 -11.14
C GLY A 83 -1.14 3.66 -11.85
N ILE A 84 0.13 3.98 -11.62
CA ILE A 84 0.74 5.23 -12.11
C ILE A 84 1.47 5.00 -13.43
N SER A 85 1.73 6.09 -14.18
CA SER A 85 2.46 6.02 -15.45
C SER A 85 3.94 5.72 -15.26
N ASP A 86 4.61 5.18 -16.28
CA ASP A 86 6.05 4.82 -16.21
C ASP A 86 6.95 5.99 -15.77
N PRO A 87 6.76 7.24 -16.25
CA PRO A 87 7.57 8.36 -15.79
C PRO A 87 7.39 8.68 -14.31
N LEU A 88 6.19 8.47 -13.75
CA LEU A 88 5.92 8.65 -12.31
C LEU A 88 6.45 7.46 -11.51
N PHE A 89 6.41 6.25 -12.08
CA PHE A 89 7.03 5.08 -11.47
C PHE A 89 8.53 5.31 -11.25
N ASP A 90 9.25 5.83 -12.25
CA ASP A 90 10.68 6.08 -12.15
C ASP A 90 11.04 7.09 -11.05
N VAL A 91 10.17 8.07 -10.79
CA VAL A 91 10.37 9.06 -9.71
C VAL A 91 10.11 8.45 -8.33
N TYR A 92 9.12 7.57 -8.22
CA TYR A 92 8.57 7.15 -6.94
C TYR A 92 8.93 5.71 -6.52
N HIS A 93 9.58 4.92 -7.38
CA HIS A 93 9.88 3.51 -7.09
C HIS A 93 10.74 3.31 -5.84
N ASN A 94 11.51 4.33 -5.43
CA ASN A 94 12.48 4.23 -4.33
C ASN A 94 11.97 4.85 -3.02
N VAL A 95 10.69 5.24 -2.96
CA VAL A 95 10.10 5.79 -1.74
C VAL A 95 10.03 4.70 -0.67
N LYS A 96 10.51 5.04 0.54
CA LYS A 96 10.73 4.07 1.62
C LYS A 96 9.44 3.48 2.16
N TYR A 97 8.39 4.28 2.31
CA TYR A 97 7.12 3.88 2.89
C TYR A 97 5.95 4.16 1.95
N ALA A 98 4.93 3.28 1.99
CA ALA A 98 3.72 3.44 1.21
C ALA A 98 2.97 4.72 1.54
N LYS A 99 3.04 5.19 2.79
CA LYS A 99 2.45 6.46 3.21
C LYS A 99 3.09 7.65 2.49
N ASP A 100 4.41 7.73 2.50
CA ASP A 100 5.13 8.82 1.83
C ASP A 100 4.86 8.80 0.32
N LEU A 101 4.77 7.60 -0.27
CA LEU A 101 4.40 7.40 -1.66
C LEU A 101 2.97 7.91 -1.92
N TRP A 102 2.03 7.57 -1.04
CA TRP A 102 0.64 7.97 -1.15
C TRP A 102 0.42 9.47 -0.98
N ASP A 103 1.17 10.12 -0.08
CA ASP A 103 1.09 11.56 0.17
C ASP A 103 1.73 12.39 -0.95
N ALA A 104 2.69 11.81 -1.69
CA ALA A 104 3.36 12.46 -2.82
C ALA A 104 2.58 12.34 -4.15
N LEU A 105 1.60 11.45 -4.22
CA LEU A 105 0.76 11.19 -5.39
C LEU A 105 -0.54 12.01 -5.32
#